data_AF-A0A8C9Q945-F1
#
_entry.id   AF-A0A8C9Q945-F1
#
_cell.length_a   1.000
_cell.length_b   1.000
_cell.length_c   1.000
_cell.angle_alpha   90.00
_cell.angle_beta   90.00
_cell.angle_gamma   90.00
#
_symmetry.space_group_name_H-M   'P 1'
#
loop_
_entity.id
_entity.type
_entity.pdbx_description
1 polymer ?
#
loop_
_entity_poly.entity_id
_entity_poly.type
_entity_poly.pdbx_seq_one_letter_code
_entity_poly.pdbx_strand_id
1 'polypeptide(L)'
;RMEKWAQTSLVIFWLQLSWVSSEDKVVQSPPSLVVHEGNSATLNCSYEMANFQSLHWYKQEEKAPTFLFILVSSGMKKNGRMSATISTKESQSSLHIEASQPRDSATYLCAVGHSAPQAPAAHTQTPQLKPPFLLLSVSILEQLMEVFKIFLNNNAFPF
;
A
#
# COMPACT_ATOMS: atom_id res chain seq x y z
N ARG A 1 40.59 -20.93 -15.79
CA ARG A 1 39.41 -21.83 -15.64
C ARG A 1 38.39 -21.32 -14.59
N MET A 2 38.76 -20.39 -13.69
CA MET A 2 37.89 -19.79 -12.66
C MET A 2 37.04 -18.59 -13.14
N GLU A 3 37.50 -17.86 -14.17
CA GLU A 3 36.82 -16.65 -14.69
C GLU A 3 35.45 -16.94 -15.33
N LYS A 4 35.29 -18.11 -15.95
CA LYS A 4 34.01 -18.51 -16.57
C LYS A 4 32.90 -18.67 -15.54
N TRP A 5 33.22 -19.21 -14.36
CA TRP A 5 32.26 -19.38 -13.26
C TRP A 5 31.87 -18.05 -12.62
N ALA A 6 32.83 -17.13 -12.47
CA ALA A 6 32.58 -15.77 -11.98
C ALA A 6 31.66 -14.99 -12.93
N GLN A 7 31.90 -15.10 -14.24
CA GLN A 7 31.09 -14.42 -15.25
C GLN A 7 29.69 -15.01 -15.37
N THR A 8 29.54 -16.34 -15.31
CA THR A 8 28.23 -16.99 -15.25
C THR A 8 27.48 -16.64 -13.96
N SER A 9 28.17 -16.56 -12.82
CA SER A 9 27.57 -16.16 -11.54
C SER A 9 27.07 -14.71 -11.56
N LEU A 10 27.84 -13.78 -12.15
CA LEU A 10 27.41 -12.40 -12.37
C LEU A 10 26.17 -12.33 -13.26
N VAL A 11 26.15 -13.03 -14.39
CA VAL A 11 24.99 -13.03 -15.31
C VAL A 11 23.73 -13.57 -14.64
N ILE A 12 23.84 -14.65 -13.86
CA ILE A 12 22.72 -15.20 -13.08
C ILE A 12 22.25 -14.17 -12.02
N PHE A 13 23.18 -13.48 -11.36
CA PHE A 13 22.85 -12.43 -10.39
C PHE A 13 22.11 -11.25 -11.03
N TRP A 14 22.51 -10.82 -12.24
CA TRP A 14 21.79 -9.80 -13.01
C TRP A 14 20.39 -10.26 -13.47
N LEU A 15 20.23 -11.53 -13.83
CA LEU A 15 18.94 -12.12 -14.22
C LEU A 15 17.94 -12.21 -13.05
N GLN A 16 18.43 -12.43 -11.83
CA GLN A 16 17.59 -12.45 -10.61
C GLN A 16 17.12 -11.05 -10.19
N LEU A 17 17.91 -10.01 -10.50
CA LEU A 17 17.55 -8.60 -10.20
C LEU A 17 16.49 -8.02 -11.15
N SER A 18 16.29 -8.62 -12.32
CA SER A 18 15.27 -8.20 -13.30
C SER A 18 13.87 -8.76 -13.05
N TRP A 19 13.65 -9.61 -12.04
CA TRP A 19 12.37 -10.28 -11.77
C TRP A 19 11.59 -9.65 -10.58
N VAL A 20 11.63 -8.33 -10.42
CA VAL A 20 10.87 -7.58 -9.40
C VAL A 20 10.41 -6.28 -10.06
N SER A 21 9.16 -5.81 -10.01
CA SER A 21 7.92 -6.22 -9.34
C SER A 21 6.74 -5.58 -10.10
N SER A 22 5.56 -6.19 -10.09
CA SER A 22 4.31 -5.44 -10.31
C SER A 22 3.97 -4.78 -8.97
N GLU A 23 4.21 -3.48 -8.84
CA GLU A 23 3.92 -2.75 -7.60
C GLU A 23 2.44 -2.34 -7.59
N ASP A 24 1.61 -3.07 -6.83
CA ASP A 24 0.25 -2.64 -6.55
C ASP A 24 0.31 -1.33 -5.75
N LYS A 25 -0.28 -0.27 -6.29
CA LYS A 25 -0.18 1.08 -5.72
C LYS A 25 -1.54 1.61 -5.32
N VAL A 26 -1.63 2.19 -4.12
CA VAL A 26 -2.82 2.91 -3.64
C VAL A 26 -2.40 4.33 -3.27
N VAL A 27 -3.13 5.32 -3.78
CA VAL A 27 -2.86 6.74 -3.53
C VAL A 27 -4.11 7.41 -2.99
N GLN A 28 -4.00 8.03 -1.81
CA GLN A 28 -5.10 8.77 -1.19
C GLN A 28 -4.88 10.28 -1.29
N SER A 29 -5.98 11.02 -1.50
CA SER A 29 -5.95 12.48 -1.56
C SER A 29 -7.22 13.12 -0.99
N PRO A 30 -7.13 14.33 -0.43
CA PRO A 30 -5.89 14.99 0.00
C PRO A 30 -5.25 14.24 1.21
N PRO A 31 -3.96 14.45 1.50
CA PRO A 31 -3.29 13.81 2.64
C PRO A 31 -3.79 14.34 3.99
N SER A 32 -4.29 15.58 4.01
CA SER A 32 -4.93 16.19 5.17
C SER A 32 -6.01 17.14 4.67
N LEU A 33 -7.12 17.22 5.39
CA LEU A 33 -8.25 18.06 5.05
C LEU A 33 -8.80 18.68 6.33
N VAL A 34 -8.91 20.00 6.35
CA VAL A 34 -9.59 20.76 7.42
C VAL A 34 -10.92 21.22 6.86
N VAL A 35 -12.01 20.89 7.56
CA VAL A 35 -13.38 21.19 7.14
C VAL A 35 -14.11 21.84 8.31
N HIS A 36 -14.88 22.88 8.04
CA HIS A 36 -15.76 23.49 9.04
C HIS A 36 -16.95 22.59 9.36
N GLU A 37 -17.43 22.65 10.60
CA GLU A 37 -18.62 21.93 11.02
C GLU A 37 -19.81 22.28 10.11
N GLY A 38 -20.61 21.26 9.75
CA GLY A 38 -21.74 21.40 8.82
C GLY A 38 -21.37 21.37 7.34
N ASN A 39 -20.10 21.55 6.96
CA ASN A 39 -19.66 21.40 5.57
C ASN A 39 -19.40 19.94 5.21
N SER A 40 -19.46 19.62 3.93
CA SER A 40 -19.13 18.27 3.45
C SER A 40 -17.63 18.09 3.24
N ALA A 41 -17.15 16.87 3.50
CA ALA A 41 -15.78 16.44 3.24
C ALA A 41 -15.76 15.34 2.18
N THR A 42 -14.73 15.33 1.34
CA THR A 42 -14.51 14.26 0.35
C THR A 42 -13.05 13.83 0.36
N LEU A 43 -12.83 12.52 0.47
CA LEU A 43 -11.54 11.87 0.38
C LEU A 43 -11.55 10.94 -0.84
N ASN A 44 -10.48 10.92 -1.59
CA ASN A 44 -10.33 10.11 -2.80
C ASN A 44 -9.22 9.07 -2.62
N CYS A 45 -9.38 7.95 -3.30
CA CYS A 45 -8.46 6.83 -3.34
C CYS A 45 -8.35 6.35 -4.78
N SER A 46 -7.17 6.44 -5.38
CA SER A 46 -6.87 5.80 -6.66
C SER A 46 -6.00 4.58 -6.43
N TYR A 47 -6.16 3.56 -7.27
CA TYR A 47 -5.37 2.34 -7.19
C TYR A 47 -4.91 1.88 -8.56
N GLU A 48 -3.76 1.23 -8.60
CA GLU A 48 -3.21 0.57 -9.78
C GLU A 48 -3.04 -0.90 -9.39
N MET A 49 -3.97 -1.75 -9.85
CA MET A 49 -4.03 -3.15 -9.48
C MET A 49 -4.74 -3.96 -10.57
N ALA A 50 -4.11 -5.03 -11.05
CA ALA A 50 -4.65 -5.83 -12.15
C ALA A 50 -5.83 -6.72 -11.74
N ASN A 51 -5.83 -7.23 -10.50
CA ASN A 51 -6.78 -8.23 -10.02
C ASN A 51 -7.70 -7.69 -8.92
N PHE A 52 -8.32 -6.53 -9.15
CA PHE A 52 -9.22 -5.91 -8.19
C PHE A 52 -10.33 -6.87 -7.72
N GLN A 53 -10.48 -7.04 -6.41
CA GLN A 53 -11.54 -7.85 -5.80
C GLN A 53 -12.50 -7.00 -4.97
N SER A 54 -11.96 -6.10 -4.14
CA SER A 54 -12.77 -5.22 -3.30
C SER A 54 -11.98 -4.01 -2.84
N LEU A 55 -12.69 -2.93 -2.53
CA LEU A 55 -12.16 -1.75 -1.87
C LEU A 55 -12.83 -1.56 -0.51
N HIS A 56 -12.03 -1.20 0.48
CA HIS A 56 -12.46 -1.04 1.85
C HIS A 56 -12.12 0.37 2.34
N TRP A 57 -13.09 1.02 2.97
CA TRP A 57 -12.88 2.27 3.70
C TRP A 57 -12.92 2.01 5.20
N TYR A 58 -11.94 2.57 5.90
CA TYR A 58 -11.83 2.51 7.35
C TYR A 58 -11.69 3.91 7.95
N LYS A 59 -12.21 4.07 9.16
CA LYS A 59 -11.92 5.20 10.04
C LYS A 59 -10.97 4.72 11.14
N GLN A 60 -9.74 5.20 11.15
CA GLN A 60 -8.79 4.90 12.20
C GLN A 60 -8.95 5.91 13.34
N GLU A 61 -9.54 5.42 14.43
CA GLU A 61 -9.59 6.10 15.72
C GLU A 61 -8.55 5.45 16.63
N GLU A 62 -7.85 6.29 17.42
CA GLU A 62 -6.83 5.89 18.39
C GLU A 62 -5.93 4.71 17.92
N LYS A 63 -6.24 3.48 18.37
CA LYS A 63 -5.42 2.28 18.16
C LYS A 63 -5.98 1.29 17.16
N ALA A 64 -7.24 1.44 16.73
CA ALA A 64 -7.93 0.42 15.92
C ALA A 64 -8.76 1.03 14.77
N PRO A 65 -8.62 0.52 13.54
CA PRO A 65 -9.49 0.92 12.43
C PRO A 65 -10.90 0.35 12.56
N THR A 66 -11.89 1.23 12.48
CA THR A 66 -13.31 0.91 12.38
C THR A 66 -13.68 0.78 10.90
N PHE A 67 -14.33 -0.32 10.53
CA PHE A 67 -14.83 -0.55 9.18
C PHE A 67 -15.98 0.41 8.85
N LEU A 68 -15.95 1.02 7.65
CA LEU A 68 -17.02 1.88 7.13
C LEU A 68 -17.76 1.22 5.96
N PHE A 69 -17.03 0.88 4.89
CA PHE A 69 -17.62 0.40 3.63
C PHE A 69 -16.75 -0.66 2.96
N ILE A 70 -17.41 -1.57 2.25
CA ILE A 70 -16.80 -2.50 1.28
C ILE A 70 -17.48 -2.31 -0.07
N LEU A 71 -16.71 -2.09 -1.13
CA LEU A 71 -17.21 -1.94 -2.49
C LEU A 71 -16.55 -2.98 -3.40
N VAL A 72 -17.36 -3.78 -4.09
CA VAL A 72 -16.91 -4.93 -4.90
C VAL A 72 -17.07 -4.64 -6.40
N SER A 73 -17.96 -3.73 -6.74
CA SER A 73 -18.24 -3.33 -8.12
C SER A 73 -18.58 -1.85 -8.18
N SER A 74 -18.49 -1.28 -9.38
CA SER A 74 -18.80 0.13 -9.63
C SER A 74 -20.18 0.50 -9.07
N GLY A 75 -20.25 1.61 -8.33
CA GLY A 75 -21.47 2.05 -7.67
C GLY A 75 -21.23 2.87 -6.42
N MET A 76 -22.28 3.02 -5.62
CA MET A 76 -22.28 3.81 -4.40
C MET A 76 -22.92 3.04 -3.24
N LYS A 77 -22.33 3.16 -2.05
CA LYS A 77 -22.94 2.74 -0.78
C LYS A 77 -23.07 3.94 0.15
N LYS A 78 -24.15 4.01 0.93
CA LYS A 78 -24.40 5.08 1.89
C LYS A 78 -24.77 4.48 3.24
N ASN A 79 -24.25 5.07 4.31
CA ASN A 79 -24.60 4.76 5.68
C ASN A 79 -24.64 6.06 6.50
N GLY A 80 -25.84 6.46 6.92
CA GLY A 80 -26.06 7.74 7.60
C GLY A 80 -25.58 8.92 6.75
N ARG A 81 -24.67 9.72 7.33
CA ARG A 81 -24.06 10.90 6.69
C ARG A 81 -22.88 10.56 5.77
N MET A 82 -22.39 9.32 5.78
CA MET A 82 -21.23 8.92 4.99
C MET A 82 -21.68 8.14 3.76
N SER A 83 -21.03 8.36 2.62
CA SER A 83 -21.19 7.54 1.43
C SER A 83 -19.85 7.25 0.79
N ALA A 84 -19.71 6.07 0.19
CA ALA A 84 -18.53 5.70 -0.58
C ALA A 84 -18.94 5.35 -2.00
N THR A 85 -18.14 5.77 -2.97
CA THR A 85 -18.31 5.42 -4.39
C THR A 85 -17.09 4.67 -4.89
N ILE A 86 -17.25 3.83 -5.90
CA ILE A 86 -16.14 3.23 -6.64
C ILE A 86 -16.44 3.21 -8.13
N SER A 87 -15.41 3.49 -8.91
CA SER A 87 -15.34 3.35 -10.36
C SER A 87 -14.22 2.36 -10.66
N THR A 88 -14.58 1.11 -10.93
CA THR A 88 -13.60 0.06 -11.25
C THR A 88 -12.94 0.28 -12.60
N LYS A 89 -13.59 1.05 -13.49
CA LYS A 89 -13.04 1.45 -14.79
C LYS A 89 -11.93 2.50 -14.64
N GLU A 90 -12.12 3.45 -13.74
CA GLU A 90 -11.15 4.54 -13.49
C GLU A 90 -10.16 4.18 -12.39
N SER A 91 -10.35 3.01 -11.75
CA SER A 91 -9.60 2.55 -10.59
C SER A 91 -9.56 3.60 -9.47
N GLN A 92 -10.73 4.16 -9.19
CA GLN A 92 -10.91 5.24 -8.22
C GLN A 92 -12.09 4.98 -7.30
N SER A 93 -11.97 5.47 -6.07
CA SER A 93 -13.02 5.48 -5.07
C SER A 93 -13.00 6.80 -4.32
N SER A 94 -14.17 7.22 -3.84
CA SER A 94 -14.28 8.37 -2.95
C SER A 94 -15.10 8.04 -1.73
N LEU A 95 -14.76 8.64 -0.60
CA LEU A 95 -15.51 8.67 0.64
C LEU A 95 -15.99 10.10 0.87
N HIS A 96 -17.30 10.26 0.96
CA HIS A 96 -17.98 11.52 1.21
C HIS A 96 -18.61 11.52 2.60
N ILE A 97 -18.49 12.64 3.30
CA ILE A 97 -19.07 12.87 4.63
C ILE A 97 -19.92 14.13 4.53
N GLU A 98 -21.23 13.99 4.68
CA GLU A 98 -22.18 15.11 4.71
C GLU A 98 -22.22 15.73 6.11
N ALA A 99 -22.36 17.05 6.18
CA ALA A 99 -22.52 17.81 7.42
C ALA A 99 -21.53 17.39 8.52
N SER A 100 -20.24 17.62 8.27
CA SER A 100 -19.12 17.17 9.12
C SER A 100 -19.29 17.63 10.57
N GLN A 101 -18.97 16.76 11.52
CA GLN A 101 -19.08 17.00 12.97
C GLN A 101 -17.71 16.84 13.63
N PRO A 102 -17.46 17.42 14.82
CA PRO A 102 -16.18 17.28 15.52
C PRO A 102 -15.74 15.82 15.73
N ARG A 103 -16.69 14.91 15.96
CA ARG A 103 -16.44 13.47 16.09
C ARG A 103 -15.99 12.77 14.79
N ASP A 104 -16.14 13.41 13.64
CA ASP A 104 -15.68 12.88 12.37
C ASP A 104 -14.17 13.12 12.17
N SER A 105 -13.53 13.90 13.04
CA SER A 105 -12.07 14.12 13.00
C SER A 105 -11.33 12.81 13.31
N ALA A 106 -10.70 12.23 12.29
CA ALA A 106 -9.94 10.99 12.37
C ALA A 106 -9.05 10.82 11.13
N THR A 107 -8.23 9.77 11.13
CA THR A 107 -7.54 9.31 9.92
C THR A 107 -8.45 8.35 9.17
N TYR A 108 -8.58 8.52 7.85
CA TYR A 108 -9.39 7.66 7.00
C TYR A 108 -8.50 6.89 6.03
N LEU A 109 -8.64 5.57 6.01
CA LEU A 109 -7.78 4.67 5.24
C LEU A 109 -8.57 3.96 4.15
N CYS A 110 -7.97 3.87 2.97
CA CYS A 110 -8.43 3.07 1.85
C CYS A 110 -7.54 1.84 1.69
N ALA A 111 -8.14 0.67 1.53
CA ALA A 111 -7.43 -0.57 1.25
C ALA A 111 -8.08 -1.30 0.08
N VAL A 112 -7.27 -1.87 -0.80
CA VAL A 112 -7.73 -2.63 -1.97
C VAL A 112 -7.31 -4.07 -1.82
N GLY A 113 -8.26 -4.99 -1.94
CA GLY A 113 -8.02 -6.42 -1.98
C GLY A 113 -7.80 -6.88 -3.42
N HIS A 114 -6.77 -7.71 -3.64
CA HIS A 114 -6.58 -8.45 -4.88
C HIS A 114 -6.83 -9.94 -4.67
N SER A 115 -7.31 -10.62 -5.72
CA SER A 115 -7.20 -12.07 -5.77
C SER A 115 -5.76 -12.46 -6.10
N ALA A 116 -5.17 -13.36 -5.31
CA ALA A 116 -3.93 -14.02 -5.71
C ALA A 116 -4.21 -14.89 -6.95
N PRO A 117 -3.24 -15.04 -7.88
CA PRO A 117 -3.29 -16.14 -8.83
C PRO A 117 -3.44 -17.45 -8.04
N GLN A 118 -4.50 -18.21 -8.30
CA GLN A 118 -4.79 -19.43 -7.55
C GLN A 118 -3.64 -20.43 -7.70
N ALA A 119 -2.82 -20.57 -6.66
CA ALA A 119 -2.09 -21.81 -6.41
C ALA A 119 -3.09 -22.84 -5.86
N PRO A 120 -2.95 -24.13 -6.20
CA PRO A 120 -3.91 -25.15 -5.76
C PRO A 120 -3.92 -25.29 -4.24
N ALA A 121 -5.09 -24.97 -3.66
CA ALA A 121 -5.61 -25.24 -2.32
C ALA A 121 -4.63 -25.27 -1.13
N ALA A 122 -4.67 -24.21 -0.31
CA ALA A 122 -4.50 -24.32 1.14
C ALA A 122 -5.40 -23.32 1.87
N HIS A 123 -5.98 -23.80 2.98
CA HIS A 123 -7.07 -23.24 3.75
C HIS A 123 -6.85 -21.82 4.34
N THR A 124 -7.97 -21.09 4.40
CA THR A 124 -8.35 -19.92 5.22
C THR A 124 -7.32 -19.34 6.20
N GLN A 125 -6.92 -18.08 5.98
CA GLN A 125 -6.60 -17.16 7.07
C GLN A 125 -7.21 -15.76 6.83
N THR A 126 -7.84 -15.28 7.89
CA THR A 126 -8.42 -13.95 8.12
C THR A 126 -7.48 -12.83 7.65
N PRO A 127 -7.97 -11.77 6.98
CA PRO A 127 -7.17 -10.59 6.70
C PRO A 127 -6.88 -9.86 8.01
N GLN A 128 -5.72 -10.15 8.60
CA GLN A 128 -5.19 -9.41 9.74
C GLN A 128 -4.84 -8.00 9.26
N LEU A 129 -5.63 -7.04 9.74
CA LEU A 129 -5.44 -5.62 9.67
C LEU A 129 -4.07 -5.27 10.28
N LYS A 130 -3.03 -5.19 9.45
CA LYS A 130 -1.73 -4.67 9.88
C LYS A 130 -1.79 -3.15 9.70
N PRO A 131 -1.85 -2.35 10.79
CA PRO A 131 -1.82 -0.91 10.66
C PRO A 131 -0.48 -0.50 10.01
N PRO A 132 -0.48 0.27 8.90
CA PRO A 132 0.74 0.71 8.27
C PRO A 132 1.25 1.96 9.01
N PHE A 133 1.78 1.76 10.21
CA PHE A 133 2.76 2.69 10.76
C PHE A 133 3.86 1.89 11.47
N LEU A 134 4.76 1.36 10.66
CA LEU A 134 6.18 1.43 10.97
C LEU A 134 6.83 2.12 9.79
N LEU A 135 7.35 3.33 10.04
CA LEU A 135 8.37 3.94 9.22
C LEU A 135 9.49 2.91 9.00
N LEU A 136 9.57 2.36 7.80
CA LEU A 136 10.81 1.83 7.24
C LEU A 136 11.03 2.47 5.87
N SER A 137 11.06 3.81 5.85
CA SER A 137 11.78 4.55 4.81
C SER A 137 13.21 4.85 5.31
N VAL A 138 13.94 3.82 5.76
CA VAL A 138 15.39 3.82 5.90
C VAL A 138 15.90 2.39 5.72
N SER A 139 15.84 1.81 4.51
CA SER A 139 16.34 0.42 4.30
C SER A 139 16.97 0.14 2.94
N ILE A 140 17.32 1.18 2.17
CA ILE A 140 18.23 0.99 1.03
C ILE A 140 19.52 1.79 1.25
N LEU A 141 19.44 3.02 1.77
CA LEU A 141 20.62 3.82 2.08
C LEU A 141 21.42 3.31 3.30
N GLU A 142 20.80 2.77 4.35
CA GLU A 142 21.53 2.16 5.48
C GLU A 142 22.23 0.87 5.08
N GLN A 143 21.57 0.01 4.28
CA GLN A 143 22.21 -1.18 3.72
C GLN A 143 23.37 -0.82 2.77
N LEU A 144 23.20 0.22 1.95
CA LEU A 144 24.26 0.71 1.06
C LEU A 144 25.45 1.26 1.85
N MET A 145 25.23 1.93 2.98
CA MET A 145 26.31 2.39 3.86
C MET A 145 27.08 1.24 4.52
N GLU A 146 26.41 0.15 4.92
CA GLU A 146 27.08 -1.04 5.45
C GLU A 146 27.83 -1.82 4.36
N VAL A 147 27.26 -1.93 3.14
CA VAL A 147 27.96 -2.52 1.99
C VAL A 147 29.15 -1.64 1.57
N PHE A 148 29.04 -0.31 1.66
CA PHE A 148 30.13 0.61 1.37
C PHE A 148 31.22 0.59 2.46
N LYS A 149 30.86 0.41 3.74
CA LYS A 149 31.83 0.14 4.83
C LYS A 149 32.54 -1.19 4.62
N ILE A 150 31.84 -2.24 4.20
CA ILE A 150 32.43 -3.55 3.86
C ILE A 150 33.37 -3.41 2.64
N PHE A 151 33.06 -2.56 1.67
CA PHE A 151 33.92 -2.26 0.52
C PHE A 151 35.13 -1.41 0.87
N LEU A 152 35.00 -0.42 1.76
CA LEU A 152 36.11 0.41 2.22
C LEU A 152 37.03 -0.35 3.17
N ASN A 153 36.50 -1.25 4.01
CA ASN A 153 37.29 -2.04 4.96
C ASN A 153 38.03 -3.23 4.29
N ASN A 154 37.58 -3.68 3.12
CA ASN A 154 38.26 -4.72 2.33
C ASN A 154 39.30 -4.19 1.31
N ASN A 155 39.55 -2.88 1.28
CA ASN A 155 40.66 -2.28 0.52
C ASN A 155 41.81 -1.81 1.44
N ALA A 156 41.98 -2.45 2.60
CA ALA A 156 43.27 -2.45 3.29
C ALA A 156 44.21 -3.42 2.57
N PHE A 157 45.03 -2.87 1.67
CA PHE A 157 46.22 -3.54 1.14
C PHE A 157 47.09 -4.08 2.28
N PRO A 158 47.65 -5.28 2.13
CA PRO A 158 49.04 -5.48 2.51
C PRO A 158 49.80 -6.03 1.31
N PHE A 159 50.42 -5.12 0.56
CA PHE A 159 51.84 -5.01 0.20
C PHE A 159 51.98 -4.12 -1.03
#